data_AF-A0A2S4LBY6-F1
#
_entry.id   AF-A0A2S4LBY6-F1
#
_cell.length_a   1.000
_cell.length_b   1.000
_cell.length_c   1.000
_cell.angle_alpha   90.00
_cell.angle_beta   90.00
_cell.angle_gamma   90.00
#
_symmetry.space_group_name_H-M   'P 1'
#
loop_
_entity.id
_entity.type
_entity.pdbx_description
1 polymer ?
#
loop_
_entity_poly.entity_id
_entity_poly.type
_entity_poly.pdbx_seq_one_letter_code
_entity_poly.pdbx_strand_id
1 'polypeptide(L)'
;MSAIRSTWFLGEVLERGKVRLVGLRAAGSASRVLHPRRHCWLTVFAAGSLVFEGVGMPDKDKVWYAANEVRRSGERVSQRNVIKVLQRRGRGGTSREVGPHLLTWMVKYGYDARLEVNDIPDRLKGDLVGFVRGVWEEAMIEATGRLEAERARTAVECQAARTLMDEAYGEAEVATRQNEVLRARVAELEAEVEPLRAARTKLEGDVVTLRKQVSDVEAAEFWDRVMRAIQGVLPQNEWVADKDVLRLLPETLAKEADKSGRPLTRGRLNRKMVVRVTHGKYFELDEQEGGGKRYRRAPG
;
A
#
# COMPACT_ATOMS: atom_id res chain seq x y z
N MET A 1 6.18 25.80 38.79
CA MET A 1 7.37 25.17 38.19
C MET A 1 7.37 23.68 38.52
N SER A 2 6.79 22.86 37.64
CA SER A 2 7.03 21.42 37.57
C SER A 2 6.55 20.95 36.21
N ALA A 3 7.48 20.50 35.37
CA ALA A 3 7.23 20.15 33.98
C ALA A 3 6.65 18.74 33.91
N ILE A 4 5.41 18.63 33.40
CA ILE A 4 4.77 17.36 33.06
C ILE A 4 5.35 16.90 31.73
N ARG A 5 6.21 15.86 31.78
CA ARG A 5 6.66 15.13 30.58
C ARG A 5 5.56 14.17 30.15
N SER A 6 4.83 14.54 29.11
CA SER A 6 3.94 13.64 28.37
C SER A 6 4.77 12.82 27.39
N THR A 7 5.08 11.58 27.75
CA THR A 7 5.59 10.55 26.83
C THR A 7 4.46 10.10 25.92
N TRP A 8 4.53 10.48 24.64
CA TRP A 8 3.72 9.91 23.58
C TRP A 8 4.25 8.51 23.24
N PHE A 9 3.51 7.48 23.64
CA PHE A 9 3.63 6.13 23.11
C PHE A 9 2.78 6.07 21.83
N LEU A 10 3.42 6.17 20.67
CA LEU A 10 2.81 5.81 19.39
C LEU A 10 2.85 4.28 19.28
N GLY A 11 1.78 3.64 19.73
CA GLY A 11 1.47 2.26 19.39
C GLY A 11 1.08 2.18 17.93
N GLU A 12 1.97 1.61 17.13
CA GLU A 12 1.79 1.33 15.71
C GLU A 12 0.82 0.16 15.56
N VAL A 13 -0.49 0.45 15.55
CA VAL A 13 -1.54 -0.49 15.17
C VAL A 13 -1.53 -0.60 13.65
N LEU A 14 -1.06 -1.74 13.16
CA LEU A 14 -1.09 -2.18 11.78
C LEU A 14 -2.54 -2.32 11.26
N GLU A 15 -3.11 -1.23 10.76
CA GLU A 15 -4.22 -1.29 9.80
C GLU A 15 -3.68 -1.81 8.45
N ARG A 16 -3.81 -3.12 8.24
CA ARG A 16 -3.65 -3.74 6.92
C ARG A 16 -4.85 -3.38 6.05
N GLY A 17 -4.70 -2.36 5.22
CA GLY A 17 -5.74 -1.96 4.27
C GLY A 17 -5.31 -0.97 3.20
N LYS A 18 -4.03 -0.96 2.79
CA LYS A 18 -3.56 -0.22 1.60
C LYS A 18 -2.55 -1.06 0.83
N VAL A 19 -3.03 -1.67 -0.24
CA VAL A 19 -2.21 -2.31 -1.28
C VAL A 19 -1.36 -1.22 -1.93
N ARG A 20 -0.11 -1.07 -1.47
CA ARG A 20 0.94 -0.39 -2.24
C ARG A 20 1.39 -1.36 -3.33
N LEU A 21 0.96 -1.09 -4.56
CA LEU A 21 1.63 -1.57 -5.78
C LEU A 21 3.08 -1.06 -5.76
N VAL A 22 4.01 -1.93 -5.37
CA VAL A 22 5.44 -1.72 -5.58
C VAL A 22 5.71 -2.01 -7.05
N GLY A 23 6.25 -1.00 -7.74
CA GLY A 23 6.58 -1.07 -9.14
C GLY A 23 7.64 -2.12 -9.43
N LEU A 24 7.30 -3.04 -10.33
CA LEU A 24 8.28 -3.69 -11.18
C LEU A 24 8.51 -2.83 -12.42
N ARG A 25 9.77 -2.49 -12.64
CA ARG A 25 10.31 -1.75 -13.79
C ARG A 25 11.12 -2.74 -14.64
N ALA A 26 11.17 -2.46 -15.95
CA ALA A 26 11.84 -3.17 -17.06
C ALA A 26 10.98 -4.27 -17.71
N ALA A 27 10.83 -4.40 -19.03
CA ALA A 27 11.42 -3.76 -20.21
C ALA A 27 10.31 -3.76 -21.31
N GLY A 28 10.14 -2.77 -22.17
CA GLY A 28 11.05 -2.46 -23.28
C GLY A 28 10.52 -3.05 -24.59
N SER A 29 9.58 -2.36 -25.27
CA SER A 29 9.32 -2.50 -26.72
C SER A 29 8.22 -1.53 -27.19
N ALA A 30 8.58 -0.26 -27.36
CA ALA A 30 7.77 0.73 -28.07
C ALA A 30 8.34 0.91 -29.49
N SER A 31 7.82 0.16 -30.46
CA SER A 31 8.05 0.43 -31.88
C SER A 31 7.05 1.50 -32.33
N ARG A 32 7.42 2.76 -32.12
CA ARG A 32 6.76 3.93 -32.69
C ARG A 32 7.62 4.40 -33.86
N VAL A 33 7.38 3.87 -35.06
CA VAL A 33 8.02 4.35 -36.29
C VAL A 33 7.28 5.60 -36.76
N LEU A 34 7.87 6.74 -36.43
CA LEU A 34 7.67 8.01 -37.10
C LEU A 34 8.39 7.98 -38.45
N HIS A 35 7.68 8.33 -39.53
CA HIS A 35 8.32 8.75 -40.76
C HIS A 35 7.71 10.05 -41.29
N PRO A 36 8.51 10.89 -41.98
CA PRO A 36 8.40 12.33 -41.95
C PRO A 36 7.87 12.91 -43.26
N ARG A 37 7.35 14.14 -43.13
CA ARG A 37 7.40 15.25 -44.10
C ARG A 37 7.99 14.94 -45.48
N ARG A 38 7.14 15.02 -46.51
CA ARG A 38 7.51 15.42 -47.88
C ARG A 38 6.67 16.65 -48.23
N HIS A 39 7.22 17.84 -48.02
CA HIS A 39 7.91 18.66 -49.01
C HIS A 39 7.04 19.08 -50.20
N CYS A 40 6.64 20.35 -50.12
CA CYS A 40 6.14 21.20 -51.18
C CYS A 40 7.07 21.19 -52.39
N TRP A 41 6.52 20.97 -53.58
CA TRP A 41 6.98 21.59 -54.82
C TRP A 41 5.76 22.22 -55.49
N LEU A 42 5.53 23.49 -55.14
CA LEU A 42 4.67 24.40 -55.88
C LEU A 42 5.55 24.99 -56.98
N THR A 43 5.50 24.40 -58.17
CA THR A 43 6.14 24.97 -59.36
C THR A 43 5.21 26.04 -59.91
N VAL A 44 5.64 27.28 -59.73
CA VAL A 44 5.10 28.48 -60.37
C VAL A 44 5.29 28.35 -61.88
N PHE A 45 4.22 28.11 -62.63
CA PHE A 45 4.21 28.31 -64.08
C PHE A 45 3.85 29.76 -64.37
N ALA A 46 4.85 30.50 -64.86
CA ALA A 46 4.70 31.83 -65.38
C ALA A 46 3.85 31.80 -66.67
N ALA A 47 2.86 32.68 -66.70
CA ALA A 47 1.95 32.90 -67.81
C ALA A 47 2.68 33.58 -68.99
N GLY A 48 2.69 32.91 -70.14
CA GLY A 48 2.86 33.56 -71.44
C GLY A 48 1.48 33.80 -72.05
N SER A 49 0.97 35.03 -71.94
CA SER A 49 -0.25 35.48 -72.61
C SER A 49 0.03 35.66 -74.11
N LEU A 50 -0.24 34.62 -74.89
CA LEU A 50 -0.51 34.76 -76.32
C LEU A 50 -2.01 35.02 -76.49
N VAL A 51 -2.33 36.19 -77.04
CA VAL A 51 -3.66 36.59 -77.46
C VAL A 51 -4.09 35.66 -78.60
N PHE A 52 -4.86 34.61 -78.28
CA PHE A 52 -5.59 33.84 -79.28
C PHE A 52 -6.98 34.48 -79.43
N GLU A 53 -7.17 35.17 -80.54
CA GLU A 53 -8.45 35.68 -81.00
C GLU A 53 -9.50 34.56 -81.03
N GLY A 54 -10.58 34.75 -80.28
CA GLY A 54 -11.90 34.18 -80.56
C GLY A 54 -11.99 32.67 -80.83
N VAL A 55 -11.49 31.82 -79.91
CA VAL A 55 -11.84 30.39 -79.92
C VAL A 55 -13.31 30.26 -79.50
N GLY A 56 -14.21 30.27 -80.48
CA GLY A 56 -15.65 30.13 -80.26
C GLY A 56 -15.95 28.81 -79.56
N MET A 57 -16.59 28.92 -78.38
CA MET A 57 -17.02 27.80 -77.54
C MET A 57 -17.76 26.74 -78.38
N PRO A 58 -17.44 25.44 -78.27
CA PRO A 58 -18.12 24.39 -79.01
C PRO A 58 -19.59 24.38 -78.63
N ASP A 59 -20.45 24.59 -79.61
CA ASP A 59 -21.89 24.60 -79.40
C ASP A 59 -22.39 23.22 -78.91
N LYS A 60 -23.47 23.25 -78.13
CA LYS A 60 -24.12 22.07 -77.54
C LYS A 60 -24.35 20.97 -78.58
N ASP A 61 -24.84 21.35 -79.75
CA ASP A 61 -25.18 20.40 -80.81
C ASP A 61 -23.95 19.68 -81.37
N LYS A 62 -22.79 20.35 -81.39
CA LYS A 62 -21.53 19.73 -81.84
C LYS A 62 -21.04 18.69 -80.82
N VAL A 63 -21.10 19.01 -79.53
CA VAL A 63 -20.75 18.08 -78.46
C VAL A 63 -21.66 16.86 -78.47
N TRP A 64 -22.96 17.07 -78.69
CA TRP A 64 -23.96 16.00 -78.73
C TRP A 64 -23.79 15.10 -79.96
N TYR A 65 -23.50 15.69 -81.11
CA TYR A 65 -23.18 14.92 -82.32
C TYR A 65 -21.94 14.06 -82.09
N ALA A 66 -20.86 14.63 -81.54
CA ALA A 66 -19.64 13.90 -81.25
C ALA A 66 -19.85 12.78 -80.22
N ALA A 67 -20.68 13.00 -79.20
CA ALA A 67 -21.07 11.97 -78.23
C ALA A 67 -21.85 10.83 -78.89
N ASN A 68 -22.78 11.13 -79.80
CA ASN A 68 -23.50 10.13 -80.58
C ASN A 68 -22.57 9.34 -81.52
N GLU A 69 -21.55 9.98 -82.07
CA GLU A 69 -20.54 9.34 -82.93
C GLU A 69 -19.67 8.36 -82.15
N VAL A 70 -19.18 8.75 -80.96
CA VAL A 70 -18.45 7.85 -80.05
C VAL A 70 -19.34 6.69 -79.59
N ARG A 71 -20.63 6.95 -79.33
CA ARG A 71 -21.59 5.90 -78.98
C ARG A 71 -21.78 4.91 -80.15
N ARG A 72 -21.93 5.40 -81.38
CA ARG A 72 -22.11 4.56 -82.57
C ARG A 72 -20.89 3.71 -82.90
N SER A 73 -19.68 4.16 -82.55
CA SER A 73 -18.46 3.36 -82.72
C SER A 73 -18.30 2.25 -81.66
N GLY A 74 -19.22 2.14 -80.69
CA GLY A 74 -19.13 1.17 -79.59
C GLY A 74 -18.07 1.54 -78.55
N GLU A 75 -17.48 2.74 -78.63
CA GLU A 75 -16.53 3.20 -77.63
C GLU A 75 -17.27 3.82 -76.44
N ARG A 76 -16.67 3.73 -75.25
CA ARG A 76 -17.19 4.42 -74.07
C ARG A 76 -17.25 5.93 -74.34
N VAL A 77 -18.42 6.52 -74.17
CA VAL A 77 -18.63 7.97 -74.30
C VAL A 77 -17.99 8.65 -73.11
N SER A 78 -16.72 9.00 -73.27
CA SER A 78 -15.94 9.77 -72.32
C SER A 78 -15.65 11.15 -72.89
N GLN A 79 -15.52 12.14 -72.01
CA GLN A 79 -15.17 13.51 -72.40
C GLN A 79 -13.91 13.57 -73.27
N ARG A 80 -12.93 12.72 -72.99
CA ARG A 80 -11.71 12.58 -73.80
C ARG A 80 -12.00 12.12 -75.23
N ASN A 81 -12.86 11.11 -75.40
CA ASN A 81 -13.21 10.58 -76.72
C ASN A 81 -14.05 11.59 -77.52
N VAL A 82 -14.98 12.28 -76.85
CA VAL A 82 -15.77 13.36 -77.46
C VAL A 82 -14.87 14.51 -77.91
N ILE A 83 -13.90 14.94 -77.09
CA ILE A 83 -12.91 15.95 -77.47
C ILE A 83 -12.06 15.48 -78.65
N LYS A 84 -11.61 14.21 -78.68
CA LYS A 84 -10.85 13.65 -79.82
C LYS A 84 -11.66 13.73 -81.12
N VAL A 85 -12.95 13.39 -81.09
CA VAL A 85 -13.84 13.48 -82.25
C VAL A 85 -14.01 14.93 -82.71
N LEU A 86 -14.20 15.86 -81.76
CA LEU A 86 -14.28 17.30 -82.06
C LEU A 86 -12.97 17.85 -82.65
N GLN A 87 -11.81 17.43 -82.11
CA GLN A 87 -10.49 17.81 -82.60
C GLN A 87 -10.26 17.37 -84.06
N ARG A 88 -10.67 16.15 -84.43
CA ARG A 88 -10.59 15.67 -85.82
C ARG A 88 -11.37 16.55 -86.80
N ARG A 89 -12.43 17.23 -86.32
CA ARG A 89 -13.29 18.11 -87.13
C ARG A 89 -12.82 19.57 -87.14
N GLY A 90 -11.59 19.82 -86.71
CA GLY A 90 -10.91 21.11 -86.85
C GLY A 90 -11.07 22.07 -85.67
N ARG A 91 -11.86 21.73 -84.64
CA ARG A 91 -11.94 22.53 -83.40
C ARG A 91 -12.11 21.63 -82.17
N GLY A 92 -11.05 21.49 -81.38
CA GLY A 92 -11.12 20.83 -80.08
C GLY A 92 -11.60 21.79 -79.00
N GLY A 93 -12.72 21.48 -78.37
CA GLY A 93 -13.14 22.18 -77.15
C GLY A 93 -12.26 21.80 -75.95
N THR A 94 -12.17 22.69 -74.96
CA THR A 94 -11.53 22.35 -73.70
C THR A 94 -12.42 21.42 -72.87
N SER A 95 -11.83 20.68 -71.93
CA SER A 95 -12.60 19.84 -70.99
C SER A 95 -13.69 20.66 -70.28
N ARG A 96 -13.36 21.87 -69.83
CA ARG A 96 -14.33 22.74 -69.14
C ARG A 96 -15.55 23.10 -69.99
N GLU A 97 -15.38 23.25 -71.30
CA GLU A 97 -16.47 23.58 -72.23
C GLU A 97 -17.31 22.36 -72.61
N VAL A 98 -16.67 21.22 -72.85
CA VAL A 98 -17.36 20.00 -73.30
C VAL A 98 -18.14 19.33 -72.16
N GLY A 99 -17.67 19.46 -70.92
CA GLY A 99 -18.22 18.76 -69.74
C GLY A 99 -19.72 19.00 -69.52
N PRO A 100 -20.18 20.26 -69.39
CA PRO A 100 -21.60 20.55 -69.17
C PRO A 100 -22.51 20.04 -70.29
N HIS A 101 -22.11 20.22 -71.55
CA HIS A 101 -22.89 19.74 -72.70
C HIS A 101 -22.93 18.21 -72.77
N LEU A 102 -21.83 17.53 -72.46
CA LEU A 102 -21.77 16.08 -72.41
C LEU A 102 -22.64 15.51 -71.28
N LEU A 103 -22.65 16.14 -70.10
CA LEU A 103 -23.53 15.75 -69.00
C LEU A 103 -25.01 15.87 -69.39
N THR A 104 -25.41 16.98 -70.03
CA THR A 104 -26.80 17.14 -70.51
C THR A 104 -27.16 16.09 -71.57
N TRP A 105 -26.21 15.68 -72.41
CA TRP A 105 -26.39 14.58 -73.35
C TRP A 105 -26.56 13.24 -72.62
N MET A 106 -25.69 12.93 -71.64
CA MET A 106 -25.76 11.68 -70.87
C MET A 106 -27.10 11.54 -70.15
N VAL A 107 -27.58 12.62 -69.51
CA VAL A 107 -28.89 12.63 -68.85
C VAL A 107 -30.02 12.45 -69.86
N LYS A 108 -30.01 13.17 -70.99
CA LYS A 108 -31.09 13.07 -71.99
C LYS A 108 -31.21 11.67 -72.60
N TYR A 109 -30.08 11.02 -72.86
CA TYR A 109 -30.05 9.70 -73.49
C TYR A 109 -29.95 8.54 -72.48
N GLY A 110 -30.04 8.82 -71.17
CA GLY A 110 -29.95 7.83 -70.11
C GLY A 110 -28.63 7.04 -70.12
N TYR A 111 -27.53 7.65 -70.55
CA TYR A 111 -26.25 6.97 -70.71
C TYR A 111 -25.59 6.74 -69.33
N ASP A 112 -25.65 5.51 -68.82
CA ASP A 112 -24.86 5.09 -67.67
C ASP A 112 -23.50 4.57 -68.13
N ALA A 113 -22.43 5.21 -67.67
CA ALA A 113 -21.06 4.83 -68.00
C ALA A 113 -20.59 3.57 -67.24
N ARG A 114 -21.43 3.03 -66.36
CA ARG A 114 -21.27 1.71 -65.76
C ARG A 114 -21.57 0.68 -66.84
N LEU A 115 -20.51 0.31 -67.56
CA LEU A 115 -20.32 -0.93 -68.31
C LEU A 115 -21.62 -1.52 -68.85
N GLU A 116 -21.81 -1.45 -70.18
CA GLU A 116 -22.57 -2.48 -70.87
C GLU A 116 -21.98 -3.82 -70.42
N VAL A 117 -22.61 -4.42 -69.41
CA VAL A 117 -22.34 -5.78 -69.00
C VAL A 117 -22.82 -6.56 -70.19
N ASN A 118 -21.91 -6.82 -71.13
CA ASN A 118 -22.10 -7.90 -72.09
C ASN A 118 -22.57 -9.07 -71.24
N ASP A 119 -23.81 -9.50 -71.48
CA ASP A 119 -24.44 -10.54 -70.69
C ASP A 119 -23.44 -11.67 -70.54
N ILE A 120 -23.00 -11.90 -69.29
CA ILE A 120 -22.12 -13.02 -69.00
C ILE A 120 -22.85 -14.25 -69.52
N PRO A 121 -22.26 -15.04 -70.43
CA PRO A 121 -22.90 -16.22 -70.98
C PRO A 121 -23.52 -17.06 -69.85
N ASP A 122 -24.77 -17.49 -70.00
CA ASP A 122 -25.53 -18.09 -68.89
C ASP A 122 -24.83 -19.29 -68.25
N ARG A 123 -23.98 -19.99 -69.02
CA ARG A 123 -23.09 -21.05 -68.51
C ARG A 123 -22.15 -20.54 -67.41
N LEU A 124 -21.47 -19.41 -67.64
CA LEU A 124 -20.56 -18.80 -66.67
C LEU A 124 -21.31 -18.23 -65.46
N LYS A 125 -22.56 -17.77 -65.62
CA LYS A 125 -23.40 -17.37 -64.48
C LYS A 125 -23.71 -18.57 -63.58
N GLY A 126 -24.07 -19.71 -64.18
CA GLY A 126 -24.30 -20.97 -63.45
C GLY A 126 -23.07 -21.44 -62.68
N ASP A 127 -21.91 -21.48 -63.35
CA ASP A 127 -20.65 -21.92 -62.75
C ASP A 127 -20.21 -20.99 -61.60
N LEU A 128 -20.35 -19.67 -61.76
CA LEU A 128 -20.02 -18.70 -60.72
C LEU A 128 -20.94 -18.84 -59.50
N VAL A 129 -22.25 -19.02 -59.71
CA VAL A 129 -23.20 -19.21 -58.61
C VAL A 129 -22.92 -20.52 -57.87
N GLY A 130 -22.59 -21.60 -58.60
CA GLY A 130 -22.19 -22.87 -58.02
C GLY A 130 -20.92 -22.75 -57.19
N PHE A 131 -19.89 -22.09 -57.73
CA PHE A 131 -18.64 -21.81 -57.02
C PHE A 131 -18.86 -20.99 -55.75
N VAL A 132 -19.58 -19.87 -55.83
CA VAL A 132 -19.87 -19.01 -54.66
C VAL A 132 -20.65 -19.78 -53.59
N ARG A 133 -21.62 -20.61 -53.99
CA ARG A 133 -22.37 -21.46 -53.06
C ARG A 133 -21.44 -22.46 -52.35
N GLY A 134 -20.57 -23.14 -53.09
CA GLY A 134 -19.60 -24.08 -52.50
C GLY A 134 -18.65 -23.41 -51.51
N VAL A 135 -18.12 -22.24 -51.87
CA VAL A 135 -17.27 -21.44 -50.96
C VAL A 135 -18.06 -21.00 -49.72
N TRP A 136 -19.32 -20.60 -49.89
CA TRP A 136 -20.17 -20.20 -48.77
C TRP A 136 -20.50 -21.37 -47.84
N GLU A 137 -20.84 -22.54 -48.38
CA GLU A 137 -21.12 -23.75 -47.61
C GLU A 137 -19.90 -24.20 -46.82
N GLU A 138 -18.71 -24.24 -47.45
CA GLU A 138 -17.45 -24.59 -46.78
C GLU A 138 -17.10 -23.57 -45.68
N ALA A 139 -17.24 -22.27 -45.98
CA ALA A 139 -17.00 -21.22 -44.99
C ALA A 139 -17.97 -21.31 -43.80
N MET A 140 -19.22 -21.69 -44.04
CA MET A 140 -20.20 -21.92 -42.97
C MET A 140 -19.82 -23.12 -42.11
N ILE A 141 -19.41 -24.24 -42.72
CA ILE A 141 -18.94 -25.44 -42.01
C ILE A 141 -17.74 -25.09 -41.13
N GLU A 142 -16.74 -24.39 -41.69
CA GLU A 142 -15.56 -23.96 -40.95
C GLU A 142 -15.91 -23.01 -39.80
N ALA A 143 -16.79 -22.02 -40.05
CA ALA A 143 -17.22 -21.07 -39.03
C ALA A 143 -17.98 -21.77 -37.89
N THR A 144 -18.87 -22.72 -38.20
CA THR A 144 -19.56 -23.51 -37.18
C THR A 144 -18.60 -24.38 -36.38
N GLY A 145 -17.64 -25.02 -37.04
CA GLY A 145 -16.62 -25.84 -36.37
C GLY A 145 -15.73 -25.03 -35.43
N ARG A 146 -15.31 -23.82 -35.83
CA ARG A 146 -14.55 -22.90 -34.96
C ARG A 146 -15.36 -22.48 -33.74
N LEU A 147 -16.63 -22.15 -33.93
CA LEU A 147 -17.52 -21.71 -32.86
C LEU A 147 -17.81 -22.85 -31.86
N GLU A 148 -17.98 -24.08 -32.33
CA GLU A 148 -18.10 -25.26 -31.45
C GLU A 148 -16.80 -25.53 -30.68
N ALA A 149 -15.64 -25.42 -31.33
CA ALA A 149 -14.35 -25.55 -30.66
C ALA A 149 -14.11 -24.46 -29.60
N GLU A 150 -14.58 -23.23 -29.83
CA GLU A 150 -14.56 -22.17 -28.82
C GLU A 150 -15.50 -22.47 -27.65
N ARG A 151 -16.72 -22.93 -27.92
CA ARG A 151 -17.66 -23.36 -26.87
C ARG A 151 -17.10 -24.50 -26.02
N ALA A 152 -16.44 -25.48 -26.63
CA ALA A 152 -15.80 -26.58 -25.91
C ALA A 152 -14.64 -26.07 -25.03
N ARG A 153 -13.78 -25.19 -25.55
CA ARG A 153 -12.67 -24.59 -24.79
C ARG A 153 -13.17 -23.78 -23.60
N THR A 154 -14.12 -22.88 -23.83
CA THR A 154 -14.74 -22.07 -22.77
C THR A 154 -15.45 -22.92 -21.71
N ALA A 155 -16.07 -24.03 -22.10
CA ALA A 155 -16.66 -24.96 -21.14
C ALA A 155 -15.61 -25.62 -20.23
N VAL A 156 -14.49 -26.06 -20.80
CA VAL A 156 -13.35 -26.63 -20.04
C VAL A 156 -12.74 -25.58 -19.11
N GLU A 157 -12.53 -24.36 -19.60
CA GLU A 157 -12.03 -23.23 -18.80
C GLU A 157 -12.99 -22.90 -17.64
N CYS A 158 -14.30 -22.85 -17.89
CA CYS A 158 -15.30 -22.64 -16.84
C CYS A 158 -15.26 -23.75 -15.78
N GLN A 159 -15.09 -25.00 -16.19
CA GLN A 159 -15.00 -26.12 -15.27
C GLN A 159 -13.74 -26.04 -14.42
N ALA A 160 -12.58 -25.78 -15.04
CA ALA A 160 -11.32 -25.60 -14.33
C ALA A 160 -11.37 -24.41 -13.36
N ALA A 161 -12.00 -23.31 -13.75
CA ALA A 161 -12.19 -22.16 -12.87
C ALA A 161 -13.07 -22.51 -11.65
N ARG A 162 -14.13 -23.31 -11.83
CA ARG A 162 -14.96 -23.77 -10.71
C ARG A 162 -14.20 -24.67 -9.75
N THR A 163 -13.44 -25.65 -10.26
CA THR A 163 -12.64 -26.53 -9.39
C THR A 163 -11.61 -25.75 -8.60
N LEU A 164 -10.93 -24.76 -9.21
CA LEU A 164 -9.99 -23.89 -8.50
C LEU A 164 -10.65 -23.04 -7.43
N MET A 165 -11.87 -22.55 -7.68
CA MET A 165 -12.64 -21.81 -6.67
C MET A 165 -13.05 -22.71 -5.51
N ASP A 166 -13.55 -23.92 -5.78
CA ASP A 166 -13.94 -24.88 -4.76
C ASP A 166 -12.74 -25.30 -3.88
N GLU A 167 -11.57 -25.53 -4.50
CA GLU A 167 -10.31 -25.77 -3.78
C GLU A 167 -9.92 -24.58 -2.90
N ALA A 168 -9.94 -23.36 -3.43
CA ALA A 168 -9.62 -22.15 -2.69
C ALA A 168 -10.59 -21.92 -1.51
N TYR A 169 -11.89 -22.20 -1.68
CA TYR A 169 -12.87 -22.15 -0.61
C TYR A 169 -12.58 -23.21 0.48
N GLY A 170 -12.24 -24.43 0.08
CA GLY A 170 -11.85 -25.50 1.00
C GLY A 170 -10.60 -25.12 1.82
N GLU A 171 -9.57 -24.58 1.19
CA GLU A 171 -8.37 -24.10 1.87
C GLU A 171 -8.67 -22.94 2.82
N ALA A 172 -9.54 -22.00 2.40
CA ALA A 172 -9.95 -20.88 3.24
C ALA A 172 -10.71 -21.37 4.49
N GLU A 173 -11.60 -22.35 4.38
CA GLU A 173 -12.28 -22.94 5.53
C GLU A 173 -11.33 -23.68 6.49
N VAL A 174 -10.35 -24.40 5.95
CA VAL A 174 -9.34 -25.06 6.80
C VAL A 174 -8.53 -24.00 7.56
N ALA A 175 -8.13 -22.92 6.88
CA ALA A 175 -7.39 -21.82 7.49
C ALA A 175 -8.23 -21.08 8.55
N THR A 176 -9.53 -20.87 8.35
CA THR A 176 -10.39 -20.24 9.37
C THR A 176 -10.51 -21.11 10.61
N ARG A 177 -10.75 -22.43 10.45
CA ARG A 177 -10.80 -23.38 11.58
C ARG A 177 -9.47 -23.44 12.34
N GLN A 178 -8.34 -23.48 11.64
CA GLN A 178 -7.03 -23.45 12.29
C GLN A 178 -6.81 -22.15 13.08
N ASN A 179 -7.21 -21.01 12.52
CA ASN A 179 -7.15 -19.73 13.22
C ASN A 179 -8.04 -19.70 14.47
N GLU A 180 -9.24 -20.28 14.41
CA GLU A 180 -10.13 -20.41 15.57
C GLU A 180 -9.51 -21.25 16.68
N VAL A 181 -8.91 -22.40 16.33
CA VAL A 181 -8.20 -23.27 17.28
C VAL A 181 -7.02 -22.54 17.91
N LEU A 182 -6.21 -21.83 17.11
CA LEU A 182 -5.07 -21.05 17.62
C LEU A 182 -5.53 -19.91 18.54
N ARG A 183 -6.61 -19.21 18.20
CA ARG A 183 -7.20 -18.17 19.06
C ARG A 183 -7.69 -18.75 20.38
N ALA A 184 -8.34 -19.91 20.36
CA ALA A 184 -8.77 -20.59 21.57
C ALA A 184 -7.58 -20.96 22.46
N ARG A 185 -6.48 -21.47 21.86
CA ARG A 185 -5.26 -21.81 22.60
C ARG A 185 -4.56 -20.58 23.20
N VAL A 186 -4.54 -19.46 22.47
CA VAL A 186 -4.02 -18.20 23.01
C VAL A 186 -4.85 -17.73 24.19
N ALA A 187 -6.18 -17.76 24.10
CA ALA A 187 -7.06 -17.37 25.21
C ALA A 187 -6.88 -18.27 26.45
N GLU A 188 -6.69 -19.57 26.26
CA GLU A 188 -6.37 -20.53 27.33
C GLU A 188 -5.05 -20.17 28.03
N LEU A 189 -3.97 -19.94 27.25
CA LEU A 189 -2.66 -19.55 27.78
C LEU A 189 -2.70 -18.19 28.49
N GLU A 190 -3.45 -17.23 27.98
CA GLU A 190 -3.64 -15.94 28.64
C GLU A 190 -4.35 -16.11 29.99
N ALA A 191 -5.38 -16.97 30.05
CA ALA A 191 -6.06 -17.30 31.30
C ALA A 191 -5.16 -18.02 32.31
N GLU A 192 -4.18 -18.81 31.87
CA GLU A 192 -3.17 -19.42 32.74
C GLU A 192 -2.10 -18.42 33.24
N VAL A 193 -1.72 -17.44 32.41
CA VAL A 193 -0.65 -16.49 32.75
C VAL A 193 -1.12 -15.44 33.77
N GLU A 194 -2.36 -15.00 33.73
CA GLU A 194 -2.91 -14.01 34.67
C GLU A 194 -2.80 -14.42 36.16
N PRO A 195 -3.20 -15.62 36.60
CA PRO A 195 -3.04 -16.02 38.00
C PRO A 195 -1.56 -16.16 38.40
N LEU A 196 -0.67 -16.55 37.47
CA LEU A 196 0.77 -16.59 37.73
C LEU A 196 1.34 -15.18 37.93
N ARG A 197 0.88 -14.19 37.17
CA ARG A 197 1.25 -12.77 37.38
C ARG A 197 0.76 -12.27 38.74
N ALA A 198 -0.47 -12.57 39.11
CA ALA A 198 -1.02 -12.21 40.42
C ALA A 198 -0.27 -12.90 41.59
N ALA A 199 0.10 -14.17 41.43
CA ALA A 199 0.91 -14.88 42.42
C ALA A 199 2.30 -14.26 42.57
N ARG A 200 2.92 -13.86 41.45
CA ARG A 200 4.23 -13.20 41.47
C ARG A 200 4.18 -11.85 42.19
N THR A 201 3.21 -10.99 41.89
CA THR A 201 3.11 -9.67 42.56
C THR A 201 2.86 -9.82 44.06
N LYS A 202 2.10 -10.84 44.47
CA LYS A 202 1.92 -11.20 45.88
C LYS A 202 3.25 -11.61 46.53
N LEU A 203 3.98 -12.54 45.92
CA LEU A 203 5.29 -12.98 46.43
C LEU A 203 6.30 -11.84 46.52
N GLU A 204 6.33 -10.93 45.53
CA GLU A 204 7.18 -9.74 45.58
C GLU A 204 6.81 -8.83 46.77
N GLY A 205 5.51 -8.67 47.06
CA GLY A 205 5.03 -8.00 48.27
C GLY A 205 5.47 -8.67 49.56
N ASP A 206 5.32 -9.99 49.65
CA ASP A 206 5.72 -10.79 50.81
C ASP A 206 7.24 -10.72 51.06
N VAL A 207 8.06 -10.71 50.01
CA VAL A 207 9.51 -10.54 50.13
C VAL A 207 9.86 -9.15 50.69
N VAL A 208 9.16 -8.10 50.28
CA VAL A 208 9.39 -6.75 50.82
C VAL A 208 9.01 -6.68 52.30
N THR A 209 7.89 -7.29 52.71
CA THR A 209 7.48 -7.30 54.12
C THR A 209 8.44 -8.11 54.98
N LEU A 210 8.88 -9.28 54.52
CA LEU A 210 9.88 -10.10 55.21
C LEU A 210 11.23 -9.37 55.33
N ARG A 211 11.71 -8.71 54.28
CA ARG A 211 12.95 -7.92 54.35
C ARG A 211 12.86 -6.80 55.38
N LYS A 212 11.71 -6.15 55.49
CA LYS A 212 11.46 -5.14 56.52
C LYS A 212 11.49 -5.75 57.92
N GLN A 213 10.81 -6.88 58.13
CA GLN A 213 10.81 -7.59 59.41
C GLN A 213 12.22 -8.03 59.82
N VAL A 214 13.02 -8.57 58.90
CA VAL A 214 14.42 -8.93 59.15
C VAL A 214 15.23 -7.70 59.55
N SER A 215 15.14 -6.60 58.80
CA SER A 215 15.81 -5.33 59.13
C SER A 215 15.40 -4.80 60.52
N ASP A 216 14.14 -4.95 60.91
CA ASP A 216 13.61 -4.52 62.21
C ASP A 216 14.14 -5.41 63.35
N VAL A 217 14.22 -6.73 63.16
CA VAL A 217 14.82 -7.68 64.11
C VAL A 217 16.32 -7.40 64.26
N GLU A 218 17.05 -7.24 63.16
CA GLU A 218 18.46 -6.86 63.17
C GLU A 218 18.67 -5.52 63.91
N ALA A 219 17.72 -4.58 63.81
CA ALA A 219 17.72 -3.35 64.59
C ALA A 219 17.57 -3.58 66.08
N ALA A 220 16.58 -4.39 66.46
CA ALA A 220 16.34 -4.72 67.84
C ALA A 220 17.58 -5.38 68.46
N GLU A 221 18.17 -6.37 67.79
CA GLU A 221 19.36 -7.06 68.26
C GLU A 221 20.58 -6.16 68.35
N PHE A 222 20.83 -5.33 67.32
CA PHE A 222 21.92 -4.35 67.35
C PHE A 222 21.80 -3.41 68.55
N TRP A 223 20.61 -2.84 68.77
CA TRP A 223 20.38 -1.95 69.90
C TRP A 223 20.50 -2.68 71.25
N ASP A 224 20.06 -3.94 71.34
CA ASP A 224 20.26 -4.73 72.56
C ASP A 224 21.73 -5.00 72.85
N ARG A 225 22.55 -5.28 71.83
CA ARG A 225 24.01 -5.38 71.98
C ARG A 225 24.62 -4.06 72.48
N VAL A 226 24.21 -2.93 71.91
CA VAL A 226 24.66 -1.60 72.36
C VAL A 226 24.26 -1.35 73.82
N MET A 227 23.01 -1.64 74.22
CA MET A 227 22.56 -1.43 75.59
C MET A 227 23.30 -2.31 76.59
N ARG A 228 23.58 -3.57 76.26
CA ARG A 228 24.41 -4.46 77.09
C ARG A 228 25.85 -3.95 77.22
N ALA A 229 26.44 -3.43 76.13
CA ALA A 229 27.76 -2.84 76.18
C ALA A 229 27.81 -1.60 77.10
N ILE A 230 26.82 -0.71 77.01
CA ILE A 230 26.72 0.46 77.90
C ILE A 230 26.56 0.02 79.36
N GLN A 231 25.70 -0.97 79.63
CA GLN A 231 25.54 -1.49 81.00
C GLN A 231 26.86 -2.06 81.54
N GLY A 232 27.67 -2.68 80.69
CA GLY A 232 28.98 -3.21 81.06
C GLY A 232 30.00 -2.14 81.43
N VAL A 233 29.93 -0.95 80.82
CA VAL A 233 30.90 0.14 81.04
C VAL A 233 30.42 1.17 82.07
N LEU A 234 29.11 1.30 82.30
CA LEU A 234 28.58 2.24 83.29
C LEU A 234 28.90 1.81 84.74
N PRO A 235 29.41 2.71 85.58
CA PRO A 235 29.64 2.46 87.00
C PRO A 235 28.30 2.26 87.75
N GLN A 236 28.34 1.46 88.82
CA GLN A 236 27.15 1.19 89.65
C GLN A 236 26.82 2.37 90.59
N ASN A 237 27.84 3.05 91.11
CA ASN A 237 27.67 4.04 92.18
C ASN A 237 27.71 5.49 91.68
N GLU A 238 28.01 5.71 90.41
CA GLU A 238 28.22 7.04 89.85
C GLU A 238 27.26 7.34 88.69
N TRP A 239 26.80 8.59 88.64
CA TRP A 239 25.95 9.10 87.59
C TRP A 239 26.81 9.62 86.42
N VAL A 240 26.71 8.99 85.26
CA VAL A 240 27.43 9.39 84.04
C VAL A 240 26.54 10.28 83.19
N ALA A 241 27.06 11.44 82.78
CA ALA A 241 26.34 12.34 81.88
C ALA A 241 26.19 11.71 80.48
N ASP A 242 25.04 11.92 79.85
CA ASP A 242 24.71 11.35 78.53
C ASP A 242 25.78 11.61 77.43
N LYS A 243 26.46 12.76 77.49
CA LYS A 243 27.57 13.12 76.58
C LYS A 243 28.80 12.23 76.73
N ASP A 244 29.04 11.69 77.92
CA ASP A 244 30.21 10.90 78.24
C ASP A 244 29.96 9.41 77.99
N VAL A 245 28.70 8.96 77.98
CA VAL A 245 28.32 7.58 77.64
C VAL A 245 28.82 7.16 76.25
N LEU A 246 28.79 8.06 75.26
CA LEU A 246 29.31 7.76 73.91
C LEU A 246 30.82 7.53 73.89
N ARG A 247 31.57 8.20 74.76
CA ARG A 247 33.04 8.06 74.85
C ARG A 247 33.47 6.75 75.50
N LEU A 248 32.57 6.17 76.28
CA LEU A 248 32.76 4.91 76.99
C LEU A 248 32.44 3.68 76.12
N LEU A 249 31.77 3.87 74.99
CA LEU A 249 31.42 2.78 74.09
C LEU A 249 32.63 2.29 73.28
N PRO A 250 32.77 0.98 73.05
CA PRO A 250 33.79 0.43 72.14
C PRO A 250 33.68 1.02 70.72
N GLU A 251 34.82 1.42 70.13
CA GLU A 251 34.87 1.93 68.75
C GLU A 251 34.35 0.92 67.71
N THR A 252 34.41 -0.37 68.02
CA THR A 252 33.89 -1.44 67.16
C THR A 252 32.39 -1.29 66.92
N LEU A 253 31.62 -0.92 67.95
CA LEU A 253 30.17 -0.68 67.84
C LEU A 253 29.87 0.59 67.05
N ALA A 254 30.70 1.64 67.17
CA ALA A 254 30.57 2.83 66.36
C ALA A 254 30.78 2.53 64.86
N LYS A 255 31.82 1.75 64.53
CA LYS A 255 32.07 1.32 63.14
C LYS A 255 30.95 0.42 62.60
N GLU A 256 30.39 -0.47 63.42
CA GLU A 256 29.24 -1.31 63.05
C GLU A 256 27.96 -0.48 62.86
N ALA A 257 27.75 0.52 63.71
CA ALA A 257 26.64 1.46 63.62
C ALA A 257 26.67 2.25 62.30
N ASP A 258 27.84 2.72 61.90
CA ASP A 258 28.02 3.45 60.64
C ASP A 258 27.82 2.51 59.44
N LYS A 259 28.36 1.28 59.48
CA LYS A 259 28.15 0.26 58.44
C LYS A 259 26.69 -0.13 58.26
N SER A 260 25.91 -0.19 59.35
CA SER A 260 24.48 -0.51 59.32
C SER A 260 23.58 0.69 59.00
N GLY A 261 24.15 1.87 58.69
CA GLY A 261 23.39 3.09 58.42
C GLY A 261 22.65 3.64 59.65
N ARG A 262 23.09 3.27 60.85
CA ARG A 262 22.46 3.60 62.14
C ARG A 262 23.45 4.32 63.04
N PRO A 263 23.97 5.50 62.65
CA PRO A 263 25.03 6.18 63.39
C PRO A 263 24.62 6.40 64.85
N LEU A 264 25.56 6.13 65.77
CA LEU A 264 25.42 6.31 67.21
C LEU A 264 25.47 7.81 67.56
N THR A 265 24.40 8.53 67.23
CA THR A 265 24.23 9.92 67.62
C THR A 265 23.72 10.02 69.06
N ARG A 266 24.17 11.05 69.79
CA ARG A 266 23.78 11.31 71.19
C ARG A 266 22.27 11.26 71.39
N GLY A 267 21.51 11.93 70.52
CA GLY A 267 20.04 11.98 70.62
C GLY A 267 19.38 10.61 70.43
N ARG A 268 19.89 9.78 69.52
CA ARG A 268 19.35 8.44 69.25
C ARG A 268 19.68 7.47 70.39
N LEU A 269 20.90 7.55 70.92
CA LEU A 269 21.33 6.76 72.06
C LEU A 269 20.51 7.12 73.30
N ASN A 270 20.42 8.40 73.65
CA ASN A 270 19.62 8.88 74.78
C ASN A 270 18.16 8.41 74.65
N ARG A 271 17.53 8.57 73.49
CA ARG A 271 16.16 8.09 73.25
C ARG A 271 16.01 6.58 73.51
N LYS A 272 16.96 5.76 73.06
CA LYS A 272 16.93 4.31 73.28
C LYS A 272 17.20 3.94 74.74
N MET A 273 18.10 4.64 75.42
CA MET A 273 18.37 4.45 76.85
C MET A 273 17.14 4.80 77.70
N VAL A 274 16.47 5.91 77.42
CA VAL A 274 15.21 6.30 78.11
C VAL A 274 14.15 5.21 77.95
N VAL A 275 13.97 4.66 76.75
CA VAL A 275 13.04 3.53 76.54
C VAL A 275 13.41 2.32 77.42
N ARG A 276 14.70 2.01 77.59
CA ARG A 276 15.12 0.91 78.47
C ARG A 276 14.90 1.21 79.95
N VAL A 277 15.12 2.45 80.39
CA VAL A 277 14.77 2.92 81.74
C VAL A 277 13.26 2.77 82.00
N THR A 278 12.41 3.16 81.05
CA THR A 278 10.95 3.00 81.20
C THR A 278 10.51 1.54 81.30
N HIS A 279 11.28 0.60 80.74
CA HIS A 279 11.05 -0.83 80.89
C HIS A 279 11.71 -1.42 82.16
N GLY A 280 12.34 -0.60 83.00
CA GLY A 280 13.07 -1.04 84.19
C GLY A 280 14.28 -1.92 83.88
N LYS A 281 14.84 -1.83 82.65
CA LYS A 281 15.97 -2.64 82.21
C LYS A 281 17.24 -1.79 82.07
N TYR A 282 18.37 -2.36 82.49
CA TYR A 282 19.74 -1.86 82.30
C TYR A 282 20.15 -0.63 83.12
N PHE A 283 19.32 0.41 83.19
CA PHE A 283 19.73 1.73 83.68
C PHE A 283 18.70 2.39 84.58
N GLU A 284 19.19 3.31 85.41
CA GLU A 284 18.38 4.32 86.09
C GLU A 284 18.68 5.70 85.49
N LEU A 285 17.67 6.58 85.49
CA LEU A 285 17.75 7.94 84.95
C LEU A 285 17.60 8.96 86.08
N ASP A 286 18.52 9.92 86.12
CA ASP A 286 18.42 11.13 86.92
C ASP A 286 18.27 12.34 85.99
N GLU A 287 17.18 13.09 86.16
CA GLU A 287 16.91 14.30 85.41
C GLU A 287 17.39 15.51 86.21
N GLN A 288 18.47 16.13 85.74
CA GLN A 288 19.06 17.29 86.39
C GLN A 288 18.22 18.55 86.12
N GLU A 289 18.15 19.50 87.06
CA GLU A 289 17.39 20.77 86.96
C GLU A 289 17.70 21.62 85.70
N GLY A 290 18.79 21.34 84.98
CA GLY A 290 19.15 21.96 83.70
C GLY A 290 18.75 21.18 82.44
N GLY A 291 17.89 20.16 82.54
CA GLY A 291 17.48 19.30 81.41
C GLY A 291 18.54 18.29 80.94
N GLY A 292 19.67 18.20 81.66
CA GLY A 292 20.69 17.19 81.45
C GLY A 292 20.23 15.84 82.00
N LYS A 293 20.44 14.76 81.22
CA LYS A 293 20.14 13.39 81.65
C LYS A 293 21.43 12.71 82.09
N ARG A 294 21.39 12.09 83.26
CA ARG A 294 22.48 11.24 83.76
C ARG A 294 21.98 9.82 83.94
N TYR A 295 22.86 8.87 83.67
CA TYR A 295 22.55 7.46 83.74
C TYR A 295 23.50 6.76 84.69
N ARG A 296 22.96 5.83 85.48
CA ARG A 296 23.76 4.84 86.22
C ARG A 296 23.25 3.45 85.92
N ARG A 297 24.08 2.44 86.18
CA ARG A 297 23.68 1.04 86.04
C ARG A 297 22.61 0.70 87.08
N ALA A 298 21.51 0.08 86.65
CA ALA A 298 20.51 -0.43 87.58
C ALA A 298 21.10 -1.58 88.43
N PRO A 299 20.82 -1.66 89.74
CA PRO A 299 21.15 -2.82 90.54
C PRO A 299 20.43 -4.04 89.95
N GLY A 300 21.22 -5.03 89.54
CA GLY A 300 20.72 -6.24 88.87
C GLY A 300 19.99 -7.18 89.82
#